data_AF-F6IF91-F1
#
_entry.id   AF-F6IF91-F1
#
_cell.length_a   1.000
_cell.length_b   1.000
_cell.length_c   1.000
_cell.angle_alpha   90.00
_cell.angle_beta   90.00
_cell.angle_gamma   90.00
#
_symmetry.space_group_name_H-M   'P 1'
#
loop_
_entity.id
_entity.type
_entity.pdbx_description
1 polymer ?
#
loop_
_entity_poly.entity_id
_entity_poly.type
_entity_poly.pdbx_seq_one_letter_code
_entity_poly.pdbx_strand_id
1 'polypeptide(L)'
;MQQSRLARLHAPTLWLSGDPSDIAHKNAQADFAAVAGLPAAWVWHEGTGHAEHYRKVHGGEFVEPVVSWLDWQLKGVRSQGAMFKSADCGLCTQSGWHVSTKALDDQP
;
A
#
# COMPACT_ATOMS: atom_id res chain seq x y z
N MET A 1 12.13 -10.10 -3.10
CA MET A 1 13.40 -9.37 -3.34
C MET A 1 14.50 -9.92 -2.42
N GLN A 2 15.80 -9.71 -2.70
CA GLN A 2 16.85 -10.06 -1.72
C GLN A 2 16.64 -9.19 -0.46
N GLN A 3 16.34 -9.79 0.68
CA GLN A 3 16.01 -9.12 1.96
C GLN A 3 17.00 -8.02 2.36
N SER A 4 18.27 -8.15 1.93
CA SER A 4 19.34 -7.17 2.12
C SER A 4 19.03 -5.77 1.57
N ARG A 5 18.15 -5.65 0.58
CA ARG A 5 17.78 -4.34 0.00
C ARG A 5 16.66 -3.64 0.76
N LEU A 6 15.80 -4.38 1.44
CA LEU A 6 14.71 -3.78 2.23
C LEU A 6 15.25 -2.96 3.41
N ALA A 7 16.34 -3.43 4.03
CA ALA A 7 17.03 -2.71 5.10
C ALA A 7 17.63 -1.35 4.68
N ARG A 8 17.70 -1.06 3.37
CA ARG A 8 18.18 0.22 2.83
C ARG A 8 17.06 1.22 2.54
N LEU A 9 15.80 0.83 2.69
CA LEU A 9 14.68 1.76 2.59
C LEU A 9 14.79 2.78 3.74
N HIS A 10 14.53 4.05 3.42
CA HIS A 10 14.74 5.17 4.34
C HIS A 10 13.58 6.17 4.30
N ALA A 11 12.50 5.83 3.60
CA ALA A 11 11.33 6.65 3.41
C ALA A 11 10.06 5.79 3.57
N PRO A 12 8.91 6.40 3.87
CA PRO A 12 7.66 5.67 3.97
C PRO A 12 7.40 4.84 2.72
N THR A 13 6.99 3.60 2.88
CA THR A 13 6.86 2.64 1.77
C THR A 13 5.46 2.05 1.69
N LEU A 14 4.90 2.03 0.47
CA LEU A 14 3.63 1.38 0.16
C LEU A 14 3.89 0.14 -0.71
N TRP A 15 3.37 -1.01 -0.26
CA TRP A 15 3.13 -2.16 -1.11
C TRP A 15 1.66 -2.15 -1.54
N LEU A 16 1.43 -2.27 -2.85
CA LEU A 16 0.11 -2.40 -3.45
C LEU A 16 0.09 -3.67 -4.29
N SER A 17 -0.82 -4.59 -4.00
CA SER A 17 -0.90 -5.87 -4.70
C SER A 17 -2.34 -6.31 -4.96
N GLY A 18 -2.51 -7.34 -5.77
CA GLY A 18 -3.76 -8.09 -5.83
C GLY A 18 -3.92 -9.06 -4.67
N ASP A 19 -4.94 -9.91 -4.77
CA ASP A 19 -5.28 -10.96 -3.80
C ASP A 19 -4.31 -12.17 -3.90
N PRO A 20 -4.49 -13.26 -3.12
CA PRO A 20 -3.60 -14.41 -3.17
C PRO A 20 -3.42 -15.09 -4.55
N SER A 21 -4.28 -14.80 -5.54
CA SER A 21 -4.11 -15.24 -6.93
C SER A 21 -3.09 -14.41 -7.73
N ASP A 22 -2.76 -13.20 -7.29
CA ASP A 22 -1.65 -12.41 -7.83
C ASP A 22 -0.32 -13.06 -7.47
N ILE A 23 0.49 -13.33 -8.50
CA ILE A 23 1.84 -13.91 -8.37
C ILE A 23 2.76 -13.06 -7.46
N ALA A 24 2.49 -11.76 -7.31
CA ALA A 24 3.25 -10.86 -6.46
C ALA A 24 2.72 -10.75 -5.02
N HIS A 25 1.54 -11.27 -4.69
CA HIS A 25 0.94 -11.11 -3.36
C HIS A 25 1.83 -11.65 -2.24
N LYS A 26 2.34 -12.88 -2.39
CA LYS A 26 3.26 -13.49 -1.41
C LYS A 26 4.58 -12.72 -1.28
N ASN A 27 5.05 -12.11 -2.36
CA ASN A 27 6.25 -11.28 -2.32
C ASN A 27 6.00 -9.99 -1.54
N ALA A 28 4.89 -9.31 -1.81
CA ALA A 28 4.48 -8.11 -1.08
C ALA A 28 4.28 -8.40 0.42
N GLN A 29 3.61 -9.51 0.75
CA GLN A 29 3.44 -9.97 2.12
C GLN A 29 4.79 -10.20 2.83
N ALA A 30 5.70 -10.92 2.18
CA ALA A 30 7.01 -11.22 2.75
C ALA A 30 7.89 -9.97 2.91
N ASP A 31 7.88 -9.07 1.91
CA ASP A 31 8.65 -7.83 1.95
C ASP A 31 8.09 -6.87 3.02
N PHE A 32 6.76 -6.73 3.12
CA PHE A 32 6.11 -5.97 4.17
C PHE A 32 6.37 -6.57 5.55
N ALA A 33 6.32 -7.90 5.72
CA ALA A 33 6.65 -8.54 6.99
C ALA A 33 8.09 -8.25 7.41
N ALA A 34 9.04 -8.28 6.47
CA ALA A 34 10.47 -8.08 6.71
C ALA A 34 10.89 -6.62 6.91
N VAL A 35 10.14 -5.63 6.38
CA VAL A 35 10.51 -4.22 6.57
C VAL A 35 10.34 -3.80 8.03
N ALA A 36 11.31 -3.03 8.53
CA ALA A 36 11.34 -2.50 9.89
C ALA A 36 12.00 -1.12 9.89
N GLY A 37 11.71 -0.32 10.93
CA GLY A 37 12.37 0.98 11.15
C GLY A 37 11.86 2.14 10.30
N LEU A 38 10.77 1.95 9.54
CA LEU A 38 10.13 3.00 8.75
C LEU A 38 8.61 2.83 8.69
N PRO A 39 7.84 3.90 8.47
CA PRO A 39 6.41 3.84 8.24
C PRO A 39 6.08 3.06 6.96
N ALA A 40 5.24 2.03 7.06
CA ALA A 40 4.96 1.15 5.93
C ALA A 40 3.48 0.76 5.87
N ALA A 41 2.92 0.74 4.67
CA ALA A 41 1.60 0.18 4.37
C ALA A 41 1.73 -0.98 3.39
N TRP A 42 0.95 -2.02 3.59
CA TRP A 42 0.61 -2.98 2.56
C TRP A 42 -0.90 -3.00 2.39
N VAL A 43 -1.36 -2.71 1.17
CA VAL A 43 -2.77 -2.74 0.81
C VAL A 43 -2.96 -3.68 -0.37
N TRP A 44 -4.07 -4.42 -0.36
CA TRP A 44 -4.40 -5.31 -1.46
C TRP A 44 -5.90 -5.37 -1.72
N HIS A 45 -6.25 -5.63 -2.97
CA HIS A 45 -7.64 -5.65 -3.45
C HIS A 45 -8.03 -7.06 -3.93
N GLU A 46 -9.21 -7.51 -3.53
CA GLU A 46 -9.82 -8.78 -3.94
C GLU A 46 -10.06 -8.86 -5.46
N GLY A 47 -10.09 -10.08 -6.01
CA GLY A 47 -10.42 -10.31 -7.42
C GLY A 47 -9.45 -9.68 -8.41
N THR A 48 -8.24 -9.33 -7.96
CA THR A 48 -7.26 -8.57 -8.72
C THR A 48 -6.05 -9.44 -9.02
N GLY A 49 -5.83 -9.73 -10.30
CA GLY A 49 -4.61 -10.36 -10.79
C GLY A 49 -3.48 -9.35 -11.03
N HIS A 50 -2.29 -9.85 -11.33
CA HIS A 50 -1.04 -9.08 -11.36
C HIS A 50 -1.07 -7.78 -12.20
N ALA A 51 -1.73 -7.81 -13.36
CA ALA A 51 -1.77 -6.68 -14.30
C ALA A 51 -3.18 -6.12 -14.52
N GLU A 52 -4.15 -6.52 -13.68
CA GLU A 52 -5.57 -6.35 -13.96
C GLU A 52 -5.97 -4.88 -14.02
N HIS A 53 -5.67 -4.10 -12.97
CA HIS A 53 -6.10 -2.70 -12.91
C HIS A 53 -5.26 -1.77 -13.79
N TYR A 54 -3.99 -2.07 -14.03
CA TYR A 54 -3.13 -1.27 -14.91
C TYR A 54 -3.59 -1.23 -16.37
N ARG A 55 -4.47 -2.17 -16.78
CA ARG A 55 -5.08 -2.19 -18.13
C ARG A 55 -6.40 -1.43 -18.21
N LYS A 56 -6.96 -1.03 -17.07
CA LYS A 56 -8.20 -0.26 -17.02
C LYS A 56 -7.90 1.21 -17.24
N VAL A 57 -8.94 1.95 -17.64
CA VAL A 57 -8.87 3.42 -17.76
C VAL A 57 -8.36 3.99 -16.42
N HIS A 58 -7.37 4.87 -16.53
CA HIS A 58 -6.62 5.48 -15.43
C HIS A 58 -5.84 4.53 -14.50
N GLY A 59 -5.99 3.21 -14.59
CA GLY A 59 -5.39 2.26 -13.65
C GLY A 59 -6.37 1.63 -12.66
N GLY A 60 -7.69 1.76 -12.89
CA GLY A 60 -8.73 1.10 -12.10
C GLY A 60 -8.71 1.42 -10.61
N GLU A 61 -9.00 0.41 -9.77
CA GLU A 61 -9.04 0.56 -8.31
C GLU A 61 -7.68 1.00 -7.73
N PHE A 62 -6.58 0.73 -8.41
CA PHE A 62 -5.24 1.05 -7.91
C PHE A 62 -4.90 2.54 -7.97
N VAL A 63 -5.69 3.35 -8.68
CA VAL A 63 -5.42 4.79 -8.82
C VAL A 63 -5.53 5.52 -7.50
N GLU A 64 -6.65 5.33 -6.81
CA GLU A 64 -6.96 6.07 -5.59
C GLU A 64 -5.89 5.88 -4.49
N PRO A 65 -5.47 4.65 -4.12
CA PRO A 65 -4.41 4.47 -3.15
C PRO A 65 -3.06 5.00 -3.65
N VAL A 66 -2.70 4.80 -4.93
CA VAL A 66 -1.42 5.32 -5.44
C VAL A 66 -1.38 6.84 -5.38
N VAL A 67 -2.41 7.52 -5.85
CA VAL A 67 -2.47 8.99 -5.85
C VAL A 67 -2.48 9.54 -4.43
N SER A 68 -3.30 8.95 -3.55
CA SER A 68 -3.37 9.37 -2.15
C SER A 68 -2.03 9.24 -1.44
N TRP A 69 -1.31 8.13 -1.68
CA TRP A 69 0.02 7.93 -1.11
C TRP A 69 1.02 8.97 -1.61
N LEU A 70 1.06 9.22 -2.92
CA LEU A 70 1.98 10.20 -3.51
C LEU A 70 1.67 11.63 -3.08
N ASP A 71 0.39 12.00 -3.01
CA ASP A 71 -0.03 13.33 -2.53
C ASP A 71 0.36 13.54 -1.07
N TRP A 72 0.19 12.51 -0.23
CA TRP A 72 0.60 12.58 1.17
C TRP A 72 2.13 12.69 1.32
N GLN A 73 2.86 11.74 0.72
CA GLN A 73 4.28 11.56 0.97
C GLN A 73 5.16 12.56 0.19
N LEU A 74 4.73 12.98 -1.00
CA LEU A 74 5.55 13.83 -1.88
C LEU A 74 5.03 15.26 -2.02
N LYS A 75 3.71 15.48 -1.91
CA LYS A 75 3.11 16.83 -2.04
C LYS A 75 2.75 17.46 -0.70
N GLY A 76 2.91 16.74 0.40
CA GLY A 76 2.60 17.24 1.75
C GLY A 76 1.11 17.39 2.04
N VAL A 77 0.24 16.74 1.26
CA VAL A 77 -1.22 16.78 1.45
C VAL A 77 -1.60 15.82 2.58
N ARG A 78 -1.44 16.27 3.83
CA ARG A 78 -1.61 15.43 5.05
C ARG A 78 -2.97 14.75 5.17
N SER A 79 -4.04 15.37 4.65
CA SER A 79 -5.38 14.77 4.65
C SER A 79 -5.43 13.43 3.91
N GLN A 80 -4.57 13.21 2.91
CA GLN A 80 -4.52 11.94 2.17
C GLN A 80 -3.98 10.78 3.01
N GLY A 81 -3.32 11.04 4.14
CA GLY A 81 -2.91 9.98 5.07
C GLY A 81 -4.08 9.21 5.68
N ALA A 82 -5.26 9.82 5.78
CA ALA A 82 -6.49 9.17 6.26
C ALA A 82 -6.95 8.00 5.37
N MET A 83 -6.43 7.90 4.14
CA MET A 83 -6.67 6.76 3.27
C MET A 83 -6.11 5.45 3.84
N PHE A 84 -5.04 5.51 4.65
CA PHE A 84 -4.27 4.35 5.11
C PHE A 84 -4.22 4.15 6.62
N LYS A 85 -4.35 5.23 7.41
CA LYS A 85 -4.12 5.21 8.86
C LYS A 85 -5.43 5.25 9.65
N SER A 86 -5.41 4.82 10.92
CA SER A 86 -6.55 4.60 11.81
C SER A 86 -7.45 3.39 11.47
N ALA A 87 -8.30 2.98 12.42
CA ALA A 87 -9.19 1.83 12.28
C ALA A 87 -10.25 2.00 11.17
N ASP A 88 -10.71 3.24 10.97
CA ASP A 88 -11.74 3.59 9.97
C ASP A 88 -11.10 4.30 8.77
N CYS A 89 -9.91 3.85 8.35
CA CYS A 89 -9.21 4.44 7.22
C CYS A 89 -10.05 4.36 5.93
N GLY A 90 -9.79 5.26 4.97
CA GLY A 90 -10.54 5.31 3.71
C GLY A 90 -10.69 3.93 3.05
N LEU A 91 -9.57 3.23 2.82
CA LEU A 91 -9.57 1.87 2.26
C LEU A 91 -10.21 0.84 3.19
N CYS A 92 -10.12 1.01 4.50
CA CYS A 92 -10.71 0.10 5.49
C CYS A 92 -12.24 0.05 5.39
N THR A 93 -12.85 1.10 4.85
CA THR A 93 -14.31 1.19 4.64
C THR A 93 -14.75 0.79 3.24
N GLN A 94 -13.81 0.62 2.31
CA GLN A 94 -14.09 0.23 0.93
C GLN A 94 -14.14 -1.29 0.80
N SER A 95 -15.15 -1.80 0.08
CA SER A 95 -15.30 -3.24 -0.12
C SER A 95 -14.14 -3.81 -0.94
N GLY A 96 -13.68 -5.01 -0.58
CA GLY A 96 -12.61 -5.72 -1.29
C GLY A 96 -11.19 -5.25 -0.96
N TRP A 97 -11.03 -4.17 -0.20
CA TRP A 97 -9.73 -3.67 0.24
C TRP A 97 -9.33 -4.23 1.59
N HIS A 98 -8.04 -4.52 1.71
CA HIS A 98 -7.41 -5.01 2.93
C HIS A 98 -6.17 -4.18 3.21
N VAL A 99 -6.03 -3.72 4.45
CA VAL A 99 -4.99 -2.78 4.85
C VAL A 99 -4.19 -3.35 6.01
N SER A 100 -2.87 -3.23 5.92
CA SER A 100 -1.93 -3.54 7.00
C SER A 100 -0.90 -2.43 7.11
N THR A 101 -0.65 -1.94 8.32
CA THR A 101 0.23 -0.79 8.55
C THR A 101 1.29 -1.09 9.61
N LYS A 102 2.40 -0.37 9.55
CA LYS A 102 3.47 -0.32 10.56
C LYS A 102 3.89 1.13 10.76
N ALA A 103 3.87 1.62 11.99
CA ALA A 103 4.35 2.97 12.37
C ALA A 103 3.82 4.12 11.49
N LEU A 104 2.60 3.98 10.96
CA LEU A 104 1.96 4.96 10.06
C LEU A 104 1.07 5.95 10.80
N ASP A 105 0.45 5.53 11.91
CA ASP A 105 -0.46 6.37 12.69
C ASP A 105 0.25 7.58 13.32
N ASP A 106 1.56 7.45 13.57
CA ASP A 106 2.41 8.52 14.12
C ASP A 106 2.84 9.57 13.07
N GLN A 107 2.57 9.31 11.77
CA GLN A 107 2.90 10.27 10.72
C GLN A 107 1.89 11.42 10.67
N PRO A 108 2.35 12.66 10.40
CA PRO A 108 1.48 13.84 10.29
C PRO A 108 0.48 13.75 9.13
#